data_AF-A0AA43CJH1-F1
#
_entry.id   AF-A0AA43CJH1-F1
#
_cell.length_a   1.000
_cell.length_b   1.000
_cell.length_c   1.000
_cell.angle_alpha   90.00
_cell.angle_beta   90.00
_cell.angle_gamma   90.00
#
_symmetry.space_group_name_H-M   'P 1'
#
loop_
_entity.id
_entity.type
_entity.pdbx_description
1 polymer ?
#
loop_
_entity_poly.entity_id
_entity_poly.type
_entity_poly.pdbx_seq_one_letter_code
_entity_poly.pdbx_strand_id
1 'polypeptide(L)'
;MRSIQAILFVCLIILSCKTEPKPQPHFVHEIKEGPTPWTSDVFEETETDFTFALISDLNGGEREGIYSRAVTQLNSLDPTFVLSVGDLIDGGTADTVQLAKEWDSFDARTAKLNMPFFYLGGNHDLTHPAMRA
;
A
#
# COMPACT_ATOMS: atom_id res chain seq x y z
N MET A 1 7.11 53.53 24.79
CA MET A 1 5.77 52.93 24.54
C MET A 1 5.67 52.24 23.18
N ARG A 2 6.07 52.86 22.07
CA ARG A 2 6.07 52.23 20.73
C ARG A 2 6.91 50.94 20.64
N SER A 3 8.07 50.90 21.29
CA SER A 3 8.96 49.73 21.29
C SER A 3 8.39 48.53 22.07
N ILE A 4 7.58 48.77 23.10
CA ILE A 4 6.94 47.72 23.91
C ILE A 4 5.78 47.08 23.12
N GLN A 5 5.01 47.89 22.37
CA GLN A 5 3.97 47.38 21.48
C GLN A 5 4.54 46.51 20.36
N ALA A 6 5.70 46.88 19.80
CA ALA A 6 6.36 46.08 18.77
C ALA A 6 6.81 44.71 19.30
N ILE A 7 7.37 44.66 20.51
CA ILE A 7 7.80 43.40 21.17
C ILE A 7 6.59 42.51 21.49
N LEU A 8 5.48 43.10 21.96
CA LEU A 8 4.25 42.37 22.27
C LEU A 8 3.63 41.75 21.00
N PHE A 9 3.68 42.47 19.87
CA PHE A 9 3.17 41.99 18.59
C PHE A 9 4.00 40.84 18.02
N VAL A 10 5.33 40.90 18.15
CA VAL A 10 6.23 39.81 17.75
C VAL A 10 5.98 38.56 18.59
N CYS A 11 5.81 38.69 19.92
CA CYS A 11 5.48 37.56 20.80
C CYS A 11 4.15 36.88 20.44
N LEU A 12 3.12 37.62 20.02
CA LEU A 12 1.84 37.02 19.59
C LEU A 12 1.96 36.18 18.32
N ILE A 13 2.88 36.51 17.42
CA ILE A 13 3.10 35.77 16.16
C ILE A 13 3.79 34.42 16.45
N ILE A 14 4.72 34.38 17.40
CA ILE A 14 5.45 33.14 17.76
C ILE A 14 4.58 32.14 18.52
N LEU A 15 3.58 32.61 19.29
CA LEU A 15 2.62 31.73 19.97
C LEU A 15 1.51 31.18 19.07
N SER A 16 1.37 31.68 17.84
CA SER A 16 0.31 31.25 16.92
C SER A 16 0.66 30.04 16.04
N CYS A 17 1.89 29.53 16.12
CA CYS A 17 2.25 28.24 15.53
C CYS A 17 1.75 27.10 16.43
N LYS A 18 0.46 26.81 16.39
CA LYS A 18 -0.04 25.51 16.85
C LYS A 18 0.24 24.50 15.75
N THR A 19 1.26 23.67 15.95
CA THR A 19 1.43 22.44 15.18
C THR A 19 0.32 21.50 15.62
N GLU A 20 -0.73 21.34 14.81
CA GLU A 20 -1.66 20.23 15.06
C GLU A 20 -0.88 18.93 14.83
N PRO A 21 -0.97 17.94 15.75
CA PRO A 21 -0.36 16.64 15.52
C PRO A 21 -0.98 16.08 14.25
N LYS A 22 -0.13 15.75 13.27
CA LYS A 22 -0.60 15.12 12.05
C LYS A 22 -1.36 13.84 12.42
N PRO A 23 -2.56 13.60 11.84
CA PRO A 23 -3.25 12.34 12.02
C PRO A 23 -2.32 11.21 11.59
N GLN A 24 -1.96 10.31 12.52
CA GLN A 24 -1.27 9.08 12.17
C GLN A 24 -2.34 8.12 11.65
N PRO A 25 -2.25 7.64 10.39
CA PRO A 25 -3.16 6.62 9.89
C PRO A 25 -3.11 5.40 10.81
N HIS A 26 -4.27 5.07 11.38
CA HIS A 26 -4.40 4.05 12.41
C HIS A 26 -4.84 2.73 11.77
N PHE A 27 -3.89 1.98 11.23
CA PHE A 27 -4.14 0.61 10.79
C PHE A 27 -3.94 -0.36 11.98
N VAL A 28 -4.98 -1.14 12.27
CA VAL A 28 -5.00 -2.07 13.43
C VAL A 28 -5.25 -3.47 12.94
N HIS A 29 -4.42 -4.40 13.38
CA HIS A 29 -4.60 -5.82 13.12
C HIS A 29 -4.22 -6.67 14.34
N GLU A 30 -4.67 -7.91 14.35
CA GLU A 30 -4.39 -8.87 15.43
C GLU A 30 -3.24 -9.83 15.10
N ILE A 31 -2.75 -9.81 13.85
CA ILE A 31 -1.63 -10.66 13.39
C ILE A 31 -0.34 -10.22 14.09
N LYS A 32 0.31 -11.13 14.82
CA LYS A 32 1.55 -10.84 15.57
C LYS A 32 2.80 -11.41 14.92
N GLU A 33 2.65 -12.55 14.24
CA GLU A 33 3.73 -13.34 13.67
C GLU A 33 3.24 -14.03 12.39
N GLY A 34 4.17 -14.39 11.51
CA GLY A 34 3.87 -15.05 10.24
C GLY A 34 3.68 -14.09 9.07
N PRO A 35 3.30 -14.61 7.89
CA PRO A 35 3.03 -13.80 6.71
C PRO A 35 1.80 -12.91 6.93
N THR A 36 1.87 -11.69 6.41
CA THR A 36 0.76 -10.73 6.42
C THR A 36 0.13 -10.62 5.04
N PRO A 37 -1.21 -10.43 4.94
CA PRO A 37 -1.87 -10.14 3.67
C PRO A 37 -1.68 -8.66 3.26
N TRP A 38 -0.56 -8.05 3.65
CA TRP A 38 -0.15 -6.70 3.25
C TRP A 38 1.37 -6.58 3.24
N THR A 39 1.90 -5.68 2.41
CA THR A 39 3.35 -5.43 2.30
C THR A 39 3.92 -4.53 3.41
N SER A 40 3.09 -3.68 4.02
CA SER A 40 3.50 -2.74 5.08
C SER A 40 2.29 -2.35 5.93
N ASP A 41 2.51 -2.16 7.23
CA ASP A 41 1.57 -1.55 8.18
C ASP A 41 1.89 -0.05 8.40
N VAL A 42 2.97 0.44 7.80
CA VAL A 42 3.35 1.85 7.77
C VAL A 42 2.73 2.50 6.55
N PHE A 43 1.94 3.53 6.80
CA PHE A 43 1.31 4.37 5.77
C PHE A 43 1.99 5.74 5.77
N GLU A 44 2.00 6.41 4.62
CA GLU A 44 2.43 7.80 4.57
C GLU A 44 1.52 8.66 5.46
N GLU A 45 2.07 9.73 6.02
CA GLU A 45 1.28 10.71 6.78
C GLU A 45 0.39 11.50 5.79
N THR A 46 -0.71 10.89 5.35
CA THR A 46 -1.63 11.47 4.38
C THR A 46 -2.64 12.41 5.05
N GLU A 47 -3.48 13.02 4.21
CA GLU A 47 -4.54 13.94 4.61
C GLU A 47 -5.59 13.31 5.55
N THR A 48 -6.52 14.12 6.05
CA THR A 48 -7.57 13.67 6.99
C THR A 48 -8.49 12.58 6.45
N ASP A 49 -8.58 12.48 5.12
CA ASP A 49 -9.32 11.44 4.39
C ASP A 49 -8.33 10.52 3.67
N PHE A 50 -8.75 9.29 3.37
CA PHE A 50 -7.95 8.31 2.63
C PHE A 50 -8.51 8.05 1.24
N THR A 51 -7.63 7.68 0.32
CA THR A 51 -7.98 7.17 -1.00
C THR A 51 -7.37 5.79 -1.17
N PHE A 52 -7.99 4.94 -1.99
CA PHE A 52 -7.44 3.63 -2.28
C PHE A 52 -7.67 3.27 -3.74
N ALA A 53 -6.77 2.45 -4.27
CA ALA A 53 -6.94 1.84 -5.57
C ALA A 53 -7.33 0.38 -5.40
N LEU A 54 -8.30 -0.07 -6.21
CA LEU A 54 -8.65 -1.48 -6.34
C LEU A 54 -8.06 -2.02 -7.63
N ILE A 55 -7.28 -3.09 -7.54
CA ILE A 55 -6.88 -3.90 -8.68
C ILE A 55 -7.53 -5.28 -8.59
N SER A 56 -7.65 -5.94 -9.73
CA SER A 56 -8.27 -7.26 -9.83
C SER A 56 -7.57 -8.02 -10.94
N ASP A 57 -7.47 -9.33 -10.75
CA ASP A 57 -7.37 -10.34 -11.82
C ASP A 57 -6.32 -10.01 -12.88
N LEU A 58 -5.09 -10.44 -12.61
CA LEU A 58 -4.00 -10.48 -13.57
C LEU A 58 -4.01 -11.78 -14.39
N ASN A 59 -4.79 -12.76 -13.96
CA ASN A 59 -4.93 -14.06 -14.60
C ASN A 59 -5.98 -13.99 -15.73
N GLY A 60 -5.54 -13.58 -16.91
CA GLY A 60 -6.42 -13.49 -18.08
C GLY A 60 -5.70 -13.24 -19.38
N GLY A 61 -4.41 -13.57 -19.44
CA GLY A 61 -3.51 -13.10 -20.48
C GLY A 61 -2.96 -11.72 -20.16
N GLU A 62 -2.30 -11.60 -19.00
CA GLU A 62 -1.51 -10.42 -18.69
C GLU A 62 -0.60 -10.11 -19.89
N ARG A 63 -0.72 -8.88 -20.40
CA ARG A 63 0.20 -8.40 -21.42
C ARG A 63 1.46 -7.90 -20.73
N GLU A 64 2.60 -8.37 -21.22
CA GLU A 64 3.91 -8.01 -20.68
C GLU A 64 4.04 -6.50 -20.44
N GLY A 65 4.40 -6.14 -19.21
CA GLY A 65 4.65 -4.76 -18.79
C GLY A 65 3.41 -3.93 -18.42
N ILE A 66 2.18 -4.42 -18.62
CA ILE A 66 0.97 -3.66 -18.25
C ILE A 66 0.87 -3.47 -16.74
N TYR A 67 1.10 -4.52 -15.94
CA TYR A 67 1.05 -4.38 -14.49
C TYR A 67 2.13 -3.43 -13.95
N SER A 68 3.37 -3.56 -14.43
CA SER A 68 4.46 -2.62 -14.10
C SER A 68 4.11 -1.16 -14.44
N ARG A 69 3.42 -0.93 -15.56
CA ARG A 69 2.93 0.40 -15.93
C ARG A 69 1.82 0.88 -14.98
N ALA A 70 0.92 -0.01 -14.58
CA ALA A 70 -0.12 0.30 -13.59
C ALA A 70 0.51 0.69 -12.25
N VAL A 71 1.53 -0.03 -11.78
CA VAL A 71 2.30 0.33 -10.57
C VAL A 71 2.89 1.74 -10.67
N THR A 72 3.53 2.10 -11.79
CA THR A 72 4.03 3.47 -11.99
C THR A 72 2.92 4.52 -11.95
N GLN A 73 1.74 4.21 -12.51
CA GLN A 73 0.58 5.10 -12.48
C GLN A 73 0.00 5.23 -11.08
N LEU A 74 -0.10 4.14 -10.32
CA LEU A 74 -0.54 4.14 -8.93
C LEU A 74 0.37 5.01 -8.07
N ASN A 75 1.69 4.89 -8.23
CA ASN A 75 2.65 5.78 -7.56
C ASN A 75 2.48 7.27 -7.93
N SER A 76 1.91 7.58 -9.09
CA SER A 76 1.64 8.96 -9.50
C SER A 76 0.29 9.48 -8.98
N LEU A 77 -0.67 8.58 -8.74
CA LEU A 77 -1.96 8.88 -8.14
C LEU A 77 -1.88 9.01 -6.62
N ASP A 78 -0.86 8.39 -6.02
CA ASP A 78 -0.55 8.46 -4.60
C ASP A 78 -1.72 8.06 -3.68
N PRO A 79 -2.37 6.90 -3.90
CA PRO A 79 -3.40 6.42 -2.99
C PRO A 79 -2.80 6.07 -1.63
N THR A 80 -3.59 6.18 -0.56
CA THR A 80 -3.20 5.74 0.79
C THR A 80 -2.81 4.27 0.82
N PHE A 81 -3.46 3.42 0.02
CA PHE A 81 -3.07 2.02 -0.19
C PHE A 81 -3.67 1.45 -1.49
N VAL A 82 -3.17 0.29 -1.89
CA VAL A 82 -3.72 -0.50 -3.00
C VAL A 82 -4.27 -1.81 -2.46
N LEU A 83 -5.45 -2.21 -2.91
CA LEU A 83 -6.09 -3.49 -2.56
C LEU A 83 -6.27 -4.33 -3.83
N SER A 84 -5.92 -5.61 -3.75
CA SER A 84 -6.30 -6.60 -4.76
C SER A 84 -7.46 -7.48 -4.29
N VAL A 85 -8.29 -7.91 -5.23
CA VAL A 85 -9.30 -8.97 -5.02
C VAL A 85 -8.84 -10.37 -5.44
N GLY A 86 -7.57 -10.51 -5.85
CA GLY A 86 -6.94 -11.78 -6.15
C GLY A 86 -6.72 -12.06 -7.63
N ASP A 87 -6.37 -13.31 -7.91
CA ASP A 87 -5.94 -13.84 -9.20
C ASP A 87 -4.69 -13.11 -9.71
N LEU A 88 -3.66 -13.09 -8.85
CA LEU A 88 -2.41 -12.36 -9.03
C LEU A 88 -1.33 -13.16 -9.79
N ILE A 89 -1.45 -14.49 -9.76
CA ILE A 89 -0.60 -15.43 -10.48
C ILE A 89 -1.44 -16.36 -11.37
N ASP A 90 -0.80 -17.02 -12.33
CA ASP A 90 -1.48 -18.00 -13.19
C ASP A 90 -1.95 -19.21 -12.36
N GLY A 91 -1.14 -19.67 -11.40
CA GLY A 91 -1.49 -20.78 -10.52
C GLY A 91 -1.85 -22.05 -11.29
N GLY A 92 -2.84 -22.81 -10.80
CA GLY A 92 -3.37 -23.99 -11.49
C GLY A 92 -2.40 -25.16 -11.59
N THR A 93 -1.28 -25.12 -10.85
CA THR A 93 -0.23 -26.13 -10.84
C THR A 93 0.11 -26.57 -9.42
N ALA A 94 0.61 -27.79 -9.27
CA ALA A 94 1.17 -28.29 -8.01
C ALA A 94 2.71 -28.20 -7.97
N ASP A 95 3.35 -27.72 -9.05
CA ASP A 95 4.79 -27.51 -9.09
C ASP A 95 5.18 -26.29 -8.25
N THR A 96 5.70 -26.53 -7.05
CA THR A 96 6.11 -25.48 -6.11
C THR A 96 7.23 -24.60 -6.66
N VAL A 97 8.06 -25.10 -7.57
CA VAL A 97 9.14 -24.31 -8.19
C VAL A 97 8.55 -23.32 -9.20
N GLN A 98 7.50 -23.73 -9.94
CA GLN A 98 6.78 -22.83 -10.82
C GLN A 98 6.03 -21.76 -10.02
N LEU A 99 5.28 -22.17 -8.99
CA LEU A 99 4.52 -21.24 -8.13
C LEU A 99 5.43 -20.19 -7.48
N ALA A 100 6.61 -20.59 -6.98
CA ALA A 100 7.58 -19.65 -6.41
C ALA A 100 8.01 -18.60 -7.45
N LYS A 101 8.27 -19.00 -8.70
CA LYS A 101 8.64 -18.06 -9.78
C LYS A 101 7.51 -17.09 -10.13
N GLU A 102 6.27 -17.56 -10.11
CA GLU A 102 5.10 -16.71 -10.39
C GLU A 102 4.94 -15.64 -9.30
N TRP A 103 5.01 -16.04 -8.02
CA TRP A 103 4.99 -15.11 -6.89
C TRP A 103 6.17 -14.15 -6.89
N ASP A 104 7.41 -14.65 -7.08
CA ASP A 104 8.60 -13.80 -7.16
C ASP A 104 8.47 -12.73 -8.26
N SER A 105 7.90 -13.11 -9.42
CA SER A 105 7.65 -12.19 -10.54
C SER A 105 6.58 -11.14 -10.20
N PHE A 106 5.49 -11.55 -9.55
CA PHE A 106 4.47 -10.62 -9.06
C PHE A 106 5.05 -9.66 -8.02
N ASP A 107 5.64 -10.18 -6.95
CA ASP A 107 6.16 -9.40 -5.83
C ASP A 107 7.27 -8.44 -6.26
N ALA A 108 8.17 -8.83 -7.17
CA ALA A 108 9.20 -7.93 -7.68
C ALA A 108 8.64 -6.71 -8.44
N ARG A 109 7.45 -6.83 -9.04
CA ARG A 109 6.76 -5.72 -9.70
C ARG A 109 5.96 -4.90 -8.68
N THR A 110 5.24 -5.56 -7.78
CA THR A 110 4.40 -4.95 -6.74
C THR A 110 5.23 -4.17 -5.71
N ALA A 111 6.41 -4.65 -5.35
CA ALA A 111 7.32 -4.02 -4.39
C ALA A 111 7.84 -2.63 -4.83
N LYS A 112 7.53 -2.20 -6.05
CA LYS A 112 7.82 -0.85 -6.54
C LYS A 112 6.74 0.17 -6.17
N LEU A 113 5.63 -0.25 -5.56
CA LEU A 113 4.63 0.66 -5.01
C LEU A 113 5.22 1.45 -3.84
N ASN A 114 4.87 2.74 -3.75
CA ASN A 114 5.29 3.59 -2.63
C ASN A 114 4.40 3.40 -1.39
N MET A 115 3.16 2.97 -1.60
CA MET A 115 2.15 2.73 -0.56
C MET A 115 1.98 1.24 -0.28
N PRO A 116 1.38 0.87 0.87
CA PRO A 116 1.04 -0.51 1.18
C PRO A 116 0.14 -1.14 0.11
N PHE A 117 0.43 -2.41 -0.18
CA PHE A 117 -0.41 -3.27 -1.01
C PHE A 117 -1.07 -4.33 -0.13
N PHE A 118 -2.36 -4.54 -0.32
CA PHE A 118 -3.19 -5.51 0.40
C PHE A 118 -3.63 -6.65 -0.52
N TYR A 119 -3.41 -7.87 -0.07
CA TYR A 119 -3.67 -9.10 -0.80
C TYR A 119 -5.02 -9.70 -0.38
N LEU A 120 -5.82 -10.12 -1.36
CA LEU A 120 -6.86 -11.13 -1.20
C LEU A 120 -6.56 -12.27 -2.17
N GLY A 121 -6.84 -13.51 -1.77
CA GLY A 121 -6.65 -14.67 -2.63
C GLY A 121 -7.84 -14.90 -3.55
N GLY A 122 -7.59 -14.96 -4.85
CA GLY A 122 -8.54 -15.41 -5.86
C GLY A 122 -8.51 -16.94 -6.03
N ASN A 123 -9.29 -17.47 -6.98
CA ASN A 123 -9.30 -18.91 -7.21
C ASN A 123 -7.99 -19.42 -7.80
N HIS A 124 -7.29 -18.63 -8.61
CA HIS A 124 -5.98 -18.98 -9.17
C HIS A 124 -4.90 -19.03 -8.10
N ASP A 125 -4.91 -18.08 -7.16
CA ASP A 125 -3.98 -18.00 -6.02
C ASP A 125 -4.16 -19.14 -5.00
N LEU A 126 -5.29 -19.85 -5.03
CA LEU A 126 -5.67 -20.86 -4.04
C LEU A 126 -6.08 -22.21 -4.66
N THR A 127 -5.67 -22.45 -5.92
CA THR A 127 -6.11 -23.63 -6.70
C THR A 127 -5.73 -24.96 -6.05
N HIS A 128 -4.55 -25.07 -5.45
CA HIS A 128 -4.04 -26.32 -4.87
C HIS A 128 -3.88 -26.24 -3.34
N PRO A 129 -4.08 -27.32 -2.57
CA PRO A 129 -3.83 -27.32 -1.12
C PRO A 129 -2.43 -26.85 -0.72
N ALA A 130 -1.42 -27.11 -1.56
CA ALA A 130 -0.06 -26.63 -1.35
C ALA A 130 0.05 -25.08 -1.35
N MET A 131 -0.95 -24.37 -1.87
CA MET A 131 -1.03 -22.91 -1.91
C MET A 131 -1.82 -22.31 -0.73
N ARG A 132 -2.39 -23.15 0.14
CA ARG A 132 -3.28 -22.73 1.23
C ARG A 132 -2.66 -22.91 2.62
N ALA A 133 -1.39 -23.31 2.66
CA ALA A 133 -0.66 -23.67 3.87
C ALA A 133 0.08 -22.48 4.45
#